data_AF-A0A644V522-F1
#
_entry.id   AF-A0A644V522-F1
#
_cell.length_a   1.000
_cell.length_b   1.000
_cell.length_c   1.000
_cell.angle_alpha   90.00
_cell.angle_beta   90.00
_cell.angle_gamma   90.00
#
_symmetry.space_group_name_H-M   'P 1'
#
loop_
_entity.id
_entity.type
_entity.pdbx_description
1 polymer ?
#
loop_
_entity_poly.entity_id
_entity_poly.type
_entity_poly.pdbx_seq_one_letter_code
_entity_poly.pdbx_strand_id
1 'polypeptide(L)'
;MKNKIFTLIFMIGLAGIANLQAQLLLEENFDYDANRVLILDAIANSDNFDGVTGWSTQSNSASGTNCFNIEDGALTYNGYAGSGIGNSLKYNGDAGQGVFKLFSKNVRNDSVVYVSFLINFPNTAVSGGDYFVGIKMEPSATSTNWGGRLFASVDPTYPGEEVSLGINKMSGGATTWVNAVTGPFLAANTTHLLVVKYHVGVLNGTSAAEEAGKFDDVMSLYVNPALNGSEPVTPDLIHQDANQNDLYRYTQSGLVFGGARGLYLRASAAGNAPAYTIDGIRVGLTWEEVLPAPNGLKNASATNFSYRMDDKHIVVTASNFNYDRFELNSLSGQCVLSGSLVEKNGRIDASSLHPGVYILSLQGNQRASAKIIIR
;
A
#
# COMPACT_ATOMS: atom_id res chain seq x y z
N MET A 1 9.55 -60.30 -45.26
CA MET A 1 8.30 -59.69 -44.73
C MET A 1 8.57 -59.30 -43.28
N LYS A 2 8.64 -58.00 -42.99
CA LYS A 2 7.70 -57.25 -42.10
C LYS A 2 7.76 -57.73 -40.63
N ASN A 3 8.08 -56.94 -39.60
CA ASN A 3 8.11 -55.49 -39.41
C ASN A 3 9.07 -55.14 -38.26
N LYS A 4 9.78 -54.01 -38.42
CA LYS A 4 10.41 -53.26 -37.33
C LYS A 4 9.31 -52.49 -36.60
N ILE A 5 9.22 -52.59 -35.28
CA ILE A 5 8.44 -51.64 -34.47
C ILE A 5 9.44 -50.81 -33.65
N PHE A 6 9.49 -49.54 -34.01
CA PHE A 6 10.17 -48.45 -33.32
C PHE A 6 9.49 -48.20 -31.97
N THR A 7 10.25 -48.26 -30.88
CA THR A 7 9.83 -47.68 -29.61
C THR A 7 10.21 -46.20 -29.62
N LEU A 8 9.22 -45.36 -29.87
CA LEU A 8 9.28 -43.91 -29.75
C LEU A 8 9.26 -43.56 -28.26
N ILE A 9 10.39 -43.13 -27.69
CA ILE A 9 10.41 -42.54 -26.34
C ILE A 9 9.87 -41.12 -26.48
N PHE A 10 8.72 -40.91 -25.85
CA PHE A 10 7.95 -39.69 -25.80
C PHE A 10 8.70 -38.65 -24.94
N MET A 11 9.38 -37.71 -25.59
CA MET A 11 9.91 -36.50 -24.97
C MET A 11 8.71 -35.58 -24.67
N ILE A 12 8.07 -35.76 -23.51
CA ILE A 12 7.09 -34.77 -23.01
C ILE A 12 7.90 -33.58 -22.54
N GLY A 13 7.68 -32.45 -23.22
CA GLY A 13 8.27 -31.17 -22.89
C GLY A 13 8.00 -30.79 -21.45
N LEU A 14 9.08 -30.61 -20.70
CA LEU A 14 9.12 -29.79 -19.51
C LEU A 14 9.04 -28.32 -19.95
N ALA A 15 7.88 -27.90 -20.49
CA ALA A 15 7.51 -26.50 -20.49
C ALA A 15 7.11 -26.16 -19.05
N GLY A 16 8.13 -26.03 -18.19
CA GLY A 16 7.97 -25.55 -16.82
C GLY A 16 7.35 -24.16 -16.90
N ILE A 17 6.12 -24.08 -16.40
CA ILE A 17 5.32 -22.87 -16.28
C ILE A 17 6.19 -21.83 -15.58
N ALA A 18 6.67 -20.83 -16.33
CA ALA A 18 7.18 -19.62 -15.73
C ALA A 18 5.98 -18.95 -15.04
N ASN A 19 5.83 -19.20 -13.74
CA ASN A 19 5.02 -18.32 -12.90
C ASN A 19 5.73 -16.96 -12.90
N LEU A 20 5.41 -16.12 -13.89
CA LEU A 20 5.53 -14.68 -13.77
C LEU A 20 4.63 -14.28 -12.60
N GLN A 21 5.15 -14.34 -11.38
CA GLN A 21 4.50 -13.66 -10.28
C GLN A 21 4.63 -12.17 -10.58
N ALA A 22 3.50 -11.53 -10.84
CA ALA A 22 3.46 -10.09 -10.96
C ALA A 22 3.94 -9.49 -9.63
N GLN A 23 5.02 -8.72 -9.70
CA GLN A 23 5.60 -8.06 -8.54
C GLN A 23 4.89 -6.73 -8.33
N LEU A 24 4.40 -6.49 -7.11
CA LEU A 24 3.90 -5.17 -6.70
C LEU A 24 4.93 -4.08 -7.03
N LEU A 25 4.43 -2.93 -7.45
CA LEU A 25 5.23 -1.72 -7.67
C LEU A 25 5.78 -1.16 -6.36
N LEU A 26 5.03 -1.35 -5.27
CA LEU A 26 5.39 -0.97 -3.91
C LEU A 26 4.59 -1.86 -2.94
N GLU A 27 5.25 -2.34 -1.90
CA GLU A 27 4.62 -2.93 -0.71
C GLU A 27 5.23 -2.24 0.52
N GLU A 28 4.39 -1.74 1.41
CA GLU A 28 4.80 -1.06 2.64
C GLU A 28 3.88 -1.48 3.79
N ASN A 29 4.43 -2.22 4.74
CA ASN A 29 3.76 -2.69 5.97
C ASN A 29 4.37 -2.03 7.22
N PHE A 30 5.16 -0.96 7.02
CA PHE A 30 5.84 -0.19 8.06
C PHE A 30 6.56 -1.04 9.11
N ASP A 31 7.27 -2.09 8.67
CA ASP A 31 8.04 -3.00 9.54
C ASP A 31 9.32 -2.30 10.06
N TYR A 32 9.12 -1.25 10.85
CA TYR A 32 10.14 -0.40 11.43
C TYR A 32 9.87 -0.25 12.93
N ASP A 33 10.90 0.13 13.71
CA ASP A 33 10.73 0.29 15.16
C ASP A 33 9.64 1.32 15.50
N ALA A 34 8.77 0.99 16.45
CA ALA A 34 7.74 1.91 16.90
C ALA A 34 8.34 3.16 17.56
N ASN A 35 7.61 4.27 17.52
CA ASN A 35 7.99 5.60 18.02
C ASN A 35 9.15 6.28 17.30
N ARG A 36 9.68 5.70 16.21
CA ARG A 36 10.63 6.42 15.35
C ARG A 36 9.89 7.33 14.38
N VAL A 37 10.57 8.40 13.94
CA VAL A 37 10.12 9.23 12.83
C VAL A 37 10.32 8.47 11.50
N LEU A 38 9.49 8.76 10.48
CA LEU A 38 9.59 8.06 9.19
C LEU A 38 10.95 8.27 8.50
N ILE A 39 11.49 9.49 8.59
CA ILE A 39 12.78 9.91 8.03
C ILE A 39 13.59 10.56 9.14
N LEU A 40 14.68 9.92 9.54
CA LEU A 40 15.57 10.40 10.60
C LEU A 40 16.42 11.59 10.13
N ASP A 41 16.71 12.51 11.06
CA ASP A 41 17.64 13.64 10.87
C ASP A 41 17.36 14.51 9.63
N ALA A 42 16.09 14.64 9.25
CA ALA A 42 15.70 15.38 8.05
C ALA A 42 16.06 16.88 8.15
N ILE A 43 16.65 17.42 7.10
CA ILE A 43 17.12 18.80 6.99
C ILE A 43 16.18 19.57 6.07
N ALA A 44 15.87 20.82 6.43
CA ALA A 44 15.10 21.73 5.59
C ALA A 44 15.78 22.01 4.23
N ASN A 45 14.98 22.22 3.19
CA ASN A 45 15.42 22.50 1.80
C ASN A 45 16.35 21.43 1.21
N SER A 46 16.20 20.17 1.64
CA SER A 46 17.08 19.07 1.23
C SER A 46 16.28 17.86 0.73
N ASP A 47 16.87 17.12 -0.21
CA ASP A 47 16.39 15.79 -0.59
C ASP A 47 16.88 14.80 0.48
N ASN A 48 16.02 14.55 1.47
CA ASN A 48 16.34 13.62 2.55
C ASN A 48 15.89 12.23 2.14
N PHE A 49 16.72 11.21 2.35
CA PHE A 49 16.41 9.81 2.11
C PHE A 49 16.79 9.00 3.34
N ASP A 50 15.84 8.23 3.87
CA ASP A 50 16.08 7.32 4.99
C ASP A 50 16.37 5.91 4.45
N GLY A 51 17.59 5.41 4.68
CA GLY A 51 18.01 4.10 4.18
C GLY A 51 17.32 2.91 4.85
N VAL A 52 16.69 3.10 6.01
CA VAL A 52 15.94 2.05 6.71
C VAL A 52 14.53 1.95 6.13
N THR A 53 13.87 3.09 5.89
CA THR A 53 12.49 3.09 5.38
C THR A 53 12.39 3.15 3.87
N GLY A 54 13.41 3.67 3.20
CA GLY A 54 13.37 3.95 1.78
C GLY A 54 12.40 5.09 1.41
N TRP A 55 11.95 5.90 2.37
CA TRP A 55 11.16 7.10 2.12
C TRP A 55 12.05 8.32 1.97
N SER A 56 11.59 9.27 1.15
CA SER A 56 12.24 10.55 0.92
C SER A 56 11.33 11.73 1.28
N THR A 57 11.91 12.88 1.60
CA THR A 57 11.14 14.13 1.73
C THR A 57 11.13 14.89 0.41
N GLN A 58 10.06 15.65 0.16
CA GLN A 58 10.12 16.73 -0.81
C GLN A 58 11.13 17.78 -0.32
N SER A 59 12.04 18.22 -1.19
CA SER A 59 13.00 19.27 -0.88
C SER A 59 12.32 20.64 -0.88
N ASN A 60 11.90 21.08 0.31
CA ASN A 60 11.24 22.37 0.54
C ASN A 60 11.54 22.87 1.98
N SER A 61 11.04 24.05 2.35
CA SER A 61 11.31 24.64 3.67
C SER A 61 10.79 23.83 4.86
N ALA A 62 9.78 22.97 4.64
CA ALA A 62 9.19 22.11 5.66
C ALA A 62 9.82 20.70 5.71
N SER A 63 10.79 20.39 4.84
CA SER A 63 11.37 19.05 4.70
C SER A 63 12.13 18.54 5.93
N GLY A 64 12.44 19.42 6.90
CA GLY A 64 13.02 19.06 8.19
C GLY A 64 12.03 19.08 9.36
N THR A 65 10.73 19.24 9.08
CA THR A 65 9.68 19.30 10.11
C THR A 65 8.93 17.97 10.15
N ASN A 66 9.26 17.15 11.15
CA ASN A 66 8.63 15.85 11.31
C ASN A 66 7.15 15.96 11.72
N CYS A 67 6.30 15.19 11.05
CA CYS A 67 4.87 15.04 11.32
C CYS A 67 4.39 13.59 11.06
N PHE A 68 5.32 12.68 10.77
CA PHE A 68 5.08 11.31 10.35
C PHE A 68 5.87 10.35 11.25
N ASN A 69 5.16 9.60 12.11
CA ASN A 69 5.77 8.70 13.09
C ASN A 69 5.26 7.28 12.91
N ILE A 70 6.13 6.31 13.17
CA ILE A 70 5.74 4.90 13.24
C ILE A 70 5.02 4.67 14.56
N GLU A 71 3.75 4.28 14.52
CA GLU A 71 2.99 3.87 15.70
C GLU A 71 3.10 2.36 15.91
N ASP A 72 3.11 1.96 17.18
CA ASP A 72 3.10 0.56 17.56
C ASP A 72 1.77 -0.10 17.16
N GLY A 73 1.87 -1.21 16.43
CA GLY A 73 0.72 -1.98 15.97
C GLY A 73 0.28 -1.64 14.55
N ALA A 74 -0.16 -2.69 13.86
CA ALA A 74 -0.72 -2.65 12.52
C ALA A 74 -2.24 -2.41 12.54
N LEU A 75 -2.77 -1.78 11.49
CA LEU A 75 -4.20 -1.72 11.24
C LEU A 75 -4.71 -3.08 10.77
N THR A 76 -5.97 -3.39 11.06
CA THR A 76 -6.58 -4.67 10.69
C THR A 76 -7.82 -4.48 9.83
N TYR A 77 -7.92 -5.28 8.77
CA TYR A 77 -9.07 -5.35 7.89
C TYR A 77 -9.21 -6.78 7.37
N ASN A 78 -10.27 -7.47 7.77
CA ASN A 78 -10.41 -8.90 7.54
C ASN A 78 -10.32 -9.25 6.04
N GLY A 79 -9.36 -10.12 5.70
CA GLY A 79 -9.14 -10.62 4.34
C GLY A 79 -8.23 -9.75 3.47
N TYR A 80 -7.88 -8.53 3.87
CA TYR A 80 -6.95 -7.72 3.10
C TYR A 80 -5.51 -8.23 3.29
N ALA A 81 -4.77 -8.41 2.20
CA ALA A 81 -3.45 -9.03 2.26
C ALA A 81 -2.39 -8.19 3.01
N GLY A 82 -2.58 -6.88 3.14
CA GLY A 82 -1.72 -5.99 3.94
C GLY A 82 -2.18 -5.82 5.40
N SER A 83 -3.21 -6.55 5.85
CA SER A 83 -3.78 -6.39 7.19
C SER A 83 -2.93 -7.06 8.27
N GLY A 84 -2.70 -6.36 9.40
CA GLY A 84 -2.14 -6.94 10.62
C GLY A 84 -0.66 -7.32 10.52
N ILE A 85 0.10 -6.63 9.66
CA ILE A 85 1.52 -6.88 9.42
C ILE A 85 2.32 -5.64 9.84
N GLY A 86 3.37 -5.82 10.63
CA GLY A 86 4.27 -4.73 11.01
C GLY A 86 3.64 -3.72 11.96
N ASN A 87 3.91 -2.44 11.70
CA ASN A 87 3.43 -1.30 12.46
C ASN A 87 2.61 -0.39 11.53
N SER A 88 2.29 0.83 11.94
CA SER A 88 1.55 1.76 11.09
C SER A 88 2.21 3.13 11.05
N LEU A 89 1.90 3.93 10.02
CA LEU A 89 2.38 5.29 9.90
C LEU A 89 1.30 6.27 10.33
N LYS A 90 1.59 7.08 11.35
CA LYS A 90 0.72 8.16 11.79
C LYS A 90 1.17 9.51 11.27
N TYR A 91 0.24 10.20 10.64
CA TYR A 91 0.27 11.66 10.49
C TYR A 91 -0.41 12.32 11.70
N ASN A 92 0.28 13.25 12.34
CA ASN A 92 -0.21 13.89 13.57
C ASN A 92 -1.19 15.05 13.37
N GLY A 93 -1.46 15.48 12.12
CA GLY A 93 -2.33 16.63 11.82
C GLY A 93 -1.63 17.99 11.75
N ASP A 94 -0.32 18.03 12.02
CA ASP A 94 0.46 19.27 11.99
C ASP A 94 1.03 19.56 10.59
N ALA A 95 1.42 20.82 10.37
CA ALA A 95 2.20 21.17 9.18
C ALA A 95 3.60 20.54 9.27
N GLY A 96 4.14 20.09 8.13
CA GLY A 96 5.48 19.53 8.09
C GLY A 96 5.91 19.02 6.73
N GLN A 97 6.82 18.04 6.74
CA GLN A 97 7.38 17.45 5.53
C GLN A 97 6.33 16.72 4.69
N GLY A 98 6.34 16.94 3.37
CA GLY A 98 5.75 15.99 2.44
C GLY A 98 6.73 14.86 2.17
N VAL A 99 6.28 13.61 2.18
CA VAL A 99 7.12 12.42 2.01
C VAL A 99 6.69 11.61 0.80
N PHE A 100 7.62 10.92 0.15
CA PHE A 100 7.30 10.02 -0.94
C PHE A 100 8.14 8.76 -0.91
N LYS A 101 7.59 7.71 -1.54
CA LYS A 101 8.30 6.47 -1.83
C LYS A 101 8.07 6.11 -3.29
N LEU A 102 9.16 5.84 -4.00
CA LEU A 102 9.11 5.57 -5.43
C LEU A 102 8.64 4.14 -5.70
N PHE A 103 7.88 3.98 -6.79
CA PHE A 103 7.53 2.69 -7.35
C PHE A 103 8.75 2.04 -7.99
N SER A 104 8.77 0.71 -8.02
CA SER A 104 9.84 -0.07 -8.64
C SER A 104 10.04 0.23 -10.13
N LYS A 105 9.00 0.73 -10.80
CA LYS A 105 9.06 1.24 -12.18
C LYS A 105 8.08 2.39 -12.41
N ASN A 106 8.28 3.05 -13.53
CA ASN A 106 7.37 4.05 -14.06
C ASN A 106 6.11 3.42 -14.66
N VAL A 107 4.94 3.95 -14.34
CA VAL A 107 3.68 3.58 -15.02
C VAL A 107 3.31 4.71 -15.95
N ARG A 108 3.24 4.46 -17.26
CA ARG A 108 3.07 5.50 -18.29
C ARG A 108 2.16 5.00 -19.39
N ASN A 109 1.56 5.94 -20.12
CA ASN A 109 0.98 5.75 -21.45
C ASN A 109 -0.09 4.66 -21.50
N ASP A 110 -1.34 5.08 -21.31
CA ASP A 110 -2.51 4.22 -21.32
C ASP A 110 -2.37 3.02 -20.38
N SER A 111 -2.00 3.32 -19.14
CA SER A 111 -1.74 2.31 -18.11
C SER A 111 -2.38 2.71 -16.81
N VAL A 112 -2.78 1.73 -16.01
CA VAL A 112 -3.39 1.96 -14.71
C VAL A 112 -2.41 1.66 -13.60
N VAL A 113 -2.44 2.48 -12.55
CA VAL A 113 -1.88 2.14 -11.24
C VAL A 113 -3.00 2.05 -10.23
N TYR A 114 -2.97 0.98 -9.44
CA TYR A 114 -3.82 0.79 -8.27
C TYR A 114 -2.98 1.00 -7.01
N VAL A 115 -3.52 1.72 -6.03
CA VAL A 115 -2.94 1.92 -4.71
C VAL A 115 -3.99 1.50 -3.69
N SER A 116 -3.77 0.39 -2.98
CA SER A 116 -4.62 -0.01 -1.86
C SER A 116 -3.91 0.19 -0.53
N PHE A 117 -4.64 0.62 0.49
CA PHE A 117 -4.10 0.78 1.84
C PHE A 117 -5.20 0.80 2.88
N LEU A 118 -4.82 0.48 4.11
CA LEU A 118 -5.66 0.65 5.29
C LEU A 118 -5.51 2.07 5.82
N ILE A 119 -6.61 2.65 6.27
CA ILE A 119 -6.62 3.96 6.91
C ILE A 119 -7.55 3.99 8.11
N ASN A 120 -7.14 4.72 9.14
CA ASN A 120 -7.96 5.05 10.30
C ASN A 120 -7.85 6.55 10.56
N PHE A 121 -8.98 7.19 10.78
CA PHE A 121 -9.04 8.59 11.21
C PHE A 121 -9.45 8.63 12.67
N PRO A 122 -8.73 9.34 13.55
CA PRO A 122 -9.19 9.55 14.91
C PRO A 122 -10.43 10.45 14.92
N ASN A 123 -11.19 10.39 16.03
CA ASN A 123 -12.29 11.32 16.25
C ASN A 123 -11.75 12.72 16.58
N THR A 124 -11.54 13.52 15.52
CA THR A 124 -11.01 14.88 15.60
C THR A 124 -11.75 15.78 14.62
N ALA A 125 -12.20 16.95 15.07
CA ALA A 125 -12.76 17.97 14.19
C ALA A 125 -11.63 18.70 13.42
N VAL A 126 -11.83 18.91 12.12
CA VAL A 126 -10.98 19.80 11.29
C VAL A 126 -11.84 20.85 10.59
N SER A 127 -11.25 22.00 10.30
CA SER A 127 -11.97 23.17 9.76
C SER A 127 -11.97 23.23 8.23
N GLY A 128 -11.39 22.23 7.55
CA GLY A 128 -11.28 22.20 6.10
C GLY A 128 -11.14 20.80 5.51
N GLY A 129 -10.83 20.78 4.21
CA GLY A 129 -10.46 19.58 3.46
C GLY A 129 -9.22 19.82 2.61
N ASP A 130 -8.21 18.99 2.78
CA ASP A 130 -6.97 19.02 1.98
C ASP A 130 -6.58 17.58 1.58
N TYR A 131 -5.70 17.47 0.59
CA TYR A 131 -5.19 16.18 0.16
C TYR A 131 -4.06 15.71 1.07
N PHE A 132 -4.12 14.42 1.39
CA PHE A 132 -3.15 13.74 2.25
C PHE A 132 -2.39 12.64 1.50
N VAL A 133 -2.97 12.11 0.42
CA VAL A 133 -2.27 11.22 -0.53
C VAL A 133 -2.25 11.87 -1.91
N GLY A 134 -1.15 11.70 -2.62
CA GLY A 134 -1.03 11.95 -4.05
C GLY A 134 -0.16 10.90 -4.73
N ILE A 135 -0.24 10.86 -6.05
CA ILE A 135 0.68 10.12 -6.90
C ILE A 135 1.76 11.08 -7.37
N LYS A 136 3.00 10.76 -7.02
CA LYS A 136 4.18 11.47 -7.51
C LYS A 136 4.42 11.05 -8.95
N MET A 137 4.57 12.03 -9.83
CA MET A 137 4.55 11.78 -11.29
C MET A 137 5.95 11.83 -11.91
N GLU A 138 6.95 12.18 -11.09
CA GLU A 138 8.36 12.16 -11.45
C GLU A 138 9.22 12.04 -10.17
N PRO A 139 10.42 11.42 -10.22
CA PRO A 139 11.14 10.99 -9.02
C PRO A 139 11.84 12.11 -8.23
N SER A 140 12.05 13.30 -8.79
CA SER A 140 12.81 14.40 -8.19
C SER A 140 12.20 14.88 -6.88
N ALA A 141 13.02 15.05 -5.84
CA ALA A 141 12.57 15.59 -4.57
C ALA A 141 12.11 17.06 -4.64
N THR A 142 12.55 17.83 -5.64
CA THR A 142 12.10 19.22 -5.84
C THR A 142 10.76 19.32 -6.58
N SER A 143 10.24 18.19 -7.09
CA SER A 143 8.99 18.17 -7.83
C SER A 143 7.79 18.53 -6.96
N THR A 144 6.96 19.43 -7.46
CA THR A 144 5.60 19.69 -6.97
C THR A 144 4.53 19.01 -7.82
N ASN A 145 4.93 18.10 -8.72
CA ASN A 145 4.01 17.49 -9.66
C ASN A 145 3.35 16.22 -9.08
N TRP A 146 2.16 16.42 -8.50
CA TRP A 146 1.36 15.35 -7.90
C TRP A 146 -0.02 15.27 -8.56
N GLY A 147 -0.33 14.10 -9.12
CA GLY A 147 -1.65 13.73 -9.63
C GLY A 147 -2.37 12.82 -8.64
N GLY A 148 -3.55 12.32 -9.01
CA GLY A 148 -4.25 11.29 -8.24
C GLY A 148 -4.41 11.62 -6.75
N ARG A 149 -4.90 12.82 -6.43
CA ARG A 149 -4.97 13.35 -5.08
C ARG A 149 -6.21 12.88 -4.35
N LEU A 150 -6.01 12.30 -3.17
CA LEU A 150 -7.07 11.93 -2.25
C LEU A 150 -7.13 12.93 -1.11
N PHE A 151 -8.31 13.49 -0.93
CA PHE A 151 -8.68 14.48 0.06
C PHE A 151 -9.47 13.84 1.19
N ALA A 152 -9.29 14.37 2.38
CA ALA A 152 -10.14 14.11 3.52
C ALA A 152 -10.62 15.44 4.08
N SER A 153 -11.90 15.51 4.43
CA SER A 153 -12.48 16.58 5.22
C SER A 153 -13.36 15.95 6.29
N VAL A 154 -13.56 16.67 7.38
CA VAL A 154 -14.63 16.33 8.31
C VAL A 154 -15.82 17.19 7.93
N ASP A 155 -16.96 16.55 7.67
CA ASP A 155 -18.19 17.27 7.38
C ASP A 155 -18.57 18.10 8.63
N PRO A 156 -18.79 19.42 8.52
CA PRO A 156 -19.28 20.25 9.63
C PRO A 156 -20.59 19.73 10.24
N THR A 157 -21.34 18.92 9.49
CA THR A 157 -22.58 18.25 9.88
C THR A 157 -22.33 17.07 10.82
N TYR A 158 -21.18 16.39 10.71
CA TYR A 158 -20.80 15.21 11.51
C TYR A 158 -19.40 15.37 12.13
N PRO A 159 -19.15 16.45 12.89
CA PRO A 159 -17.82 16.83 13.33
C PRO A 159 -17.18 15.76 14.22
N GLY A 160 -16.10 15.15 13.73
CA GLY A 160 -15.32 14.14 14.45
C GLY A 160 -15.90 12.72 14.38
N GLU A 161 -17.12 12.55 13.86
CA GLU A 161 -17.77 11.23 13.75
C GLU A 161 -17.48 10.58 12.41
N GLU A 162 -17.47 11.38 11.35
CA GLU A 162 -17.36 10.93 9.98
C GLU A 162 -16.37 11.76 9.16
N VAL A 163 -15.58 11.07 8.34
CA VAL A 163 -14.67 11.69 7.37
C VAL A 163 -15.24 11.53 5.96
N SER A 164 -15.39 12.66 5.27
CA SER A 164 -15.73 12.74 3.86
C SER A 164 -14.45 12.65 3.03
N LEU A 165 -14.50 11.88 1.94
CA LEU A 165 -13.40 11.73 1.00
C LEU A 165 -13.65 12.53 -0.27
N GLY A 166 -12.59 13.06 -0.84
CA GLY A 166 -12.64 13.71 -2.15
C GLY A 166 -11.49 13.26 -3.04
N ILE A 167 -11.67 13.30 -4.35
CA ILE A 167 -10.61 12.97 -5.30
C ILE A 167 -10.44 14.05 -6.36
N ASN A 168 -9.21 14.18 -6.86
CA ASN A 168 -8.88 15.01 -8.01
C ASN A 168 -7.71 14.39 -8.78
N LYS A 169 -7.82 14.30 -10.11
CA LYS A 169 -6.80 13.66 -10.95
C LYS A 169 -5.51 14.48 -11.15
N MET A 170 -5.52 15.78 -10.85
CA MET A 170 -4.49 16.74 -11.27
C MET A 170 -4.03 17.69 -10.15
N SER A 171 -3.18 18.67 -10.52
CA SER A 171 -2.72 19.72 -9.62
C SER A 171 -3.56 20.98 -9.74
N GLY A 172 -4.43 21.20 -8.76
CA GLY A 172 -5.43 22.27 -8.81
C GLY A 172 -6.62 21.87 -9.68
N GLY A 173 -7.83 22.29 -9.33
CA GLY A 173 -9.06 21.83 -9.97
C GLY A 173 -10.16 21.61 -8.93
N ALA A 174 -11.40 21.44 -9.39
CA ALA A 174 -12.50 21.12 -8.48
C ALA A 174 -12.32 19.71 -7.92
N THR A 175 -12.45 19.54 -6.60
CA THR A 175 -12.43 18.21 -5.97
C THR A 175 -13.81 17.57 -6.10
N THR A 176 -13.86 16.32 -6.53
CA THR A 176 -15.09 15.51 -6.49
C THR A 176 -15.18 14.87 -5.11
N TRP A 177 -16.14 15.31 -4.29
CA TRP A 177 -16.37 14.79 -2.94
C TRP A 177 -17.46 13.71 -2.93
N VAL A 178 -17.40 12.80 -1.95
CA VAL A 178 -18.55 11.94 -1.63
C VAL A 178 -19.77 12.80 -1.32
N ASN A 179 -20.94 12.25 -1.66
CA ASN A 179 -22.18 12.98 -1.47
C ASN A 179 -22.45 13.14 0.03
N ALA A 180 -22.61 14.39 0.49
CA ALA A 180 -22.83 14.71 1.89
C ALA A 180 -24.15 14.14 2.49
N VAL A 181 -25.04 13.61 1.66
CA VAL A 181 -26.32 13.00 2.06
C VAL A 181 -26.27 11.48 1.98
N THR A 182 -25.54 10.92 1.01
CA THR A 182 -25.59 9.47 0.72
C THR A 182 -24.28 8.73 0.99
N GLY A 183 -23.19 9.44 1.32
CA GLY A 183 -21.87 8.85 1.55
C GLY A 183 -21.21 8.29 0.28
N PRO A 184 -20.22 7.39 0.42
CA PRO A 184 -19.79 6.75 1.67
C PRO A 184 -18.96 7.68 2.57
N PHE A 185 -19.34 7.75 3.84
CA PHE A 185 -18.53 8.38 4.88
C PHE A 185 -17.69 7.34 5.61
N LEU A 186 -16.53 7.74 6.11
CA LEU A 186 -15.67 6.89 6.93
C LEU A 186 -15.92 7.18 8.41
N ALA A 187 -16.34 6.17 9.16
CA ALA A 187 -16.52 6.29 10.59
C ALA A 187 -15.16 6.50 11.28
N ALA A 188 -15.07 7.50 12.16
CA ALA A 188 -13.88 7.72 12.95
C ALA A 188 -13.57 6.50 13.85
N ASN A 189 -12.29 6.35 14.19
CA ASN A 189 -11.72 5.22 14.94
C ASN A 189 -11.98 3.85 14.32
N THR A 190 -12.39 3.78 13.05
CA THR A 190 -12.59 2.54 12.31
C THR A 190 -11.53 2.40 11.22
N THR A 191 -10.96 1.20 11.08
CA THR A 191 -10.07 0.90 9.96
C THR A 191 -10.90 0.65 8.70
N HIS A 192 -10.56 1.38 7.64
CA HIS A 192 -11.15 1.25 6.33
C HIS A 192 -10.11 0.84 5.30
N LEU A 193 -10.54 0.11 4.27
CA LEU A 193 -9.72 -0.21 3.11
C LEU A 193 -10.08 0.74 1.98
N LEU A 194 -9.08 1.47 1.46
CA LEU A 194 -9.25 2.30 0.27
C LEU A 194 -8.48 1.70 -0.88
N VAL A 195 -9.04 1.80 -2.09
CA VAL A 195 -8.34 1.51 -3.34
C VAL A 195 -8.48 2.71 -4.28
N VAL A 196 -7.36 3.35 -4.57
CA VAL A 196 -7.25 4.39 -5.59
C VAL A 196 -6.86 3.72 -6.89
N LYS A 197 -7.64 3.93 -7.94
CA LYS A 197 -7.29 3.62 -9.32
C LYS A 197 -6.95 4.92 -10.03
N TYR A 198 -5.76 4.99 -10.62
CA TYR A 198 -5.37 6.11 -11.46
C TYR A 198 -4.97 5.59 -12.83
N HIS A 199 -5.78 5.90 -13.83
CA HIS A 199 -5.46 5.68 -15.23
C HIS A 199 -4.60 6.84 -15.72
N VAL A 200 -3.39 6.49 -16.12
CA VAL A 200 -2.43 7.34 -16.80
C VAL A 200 -2.75 7.22 -18.28
N GLY A 201 -3.44 8.20 -18.86
CA GLY A 201 -3.82 8.21 -20.26
C GLY A 201 -2.65 8.25 -21.26
N VAL A 202 -2.97 8.35 -22.54
CA VAL A 202 -2.06 8.22 -23.68
C VAL A 202 -1.14 9.44 -23.77
N LEU A 203 0.16 9.20 -23.95
CA LEU A 203 1.14 10.24 -24.26
C LEU A 203 1.21 10.41 -25.79
N ASN A 204 0.50 11.40 -26.33
CA ASN A 204 0.31 11.52 -27.79
C ASN A 204 1.34 12.39 -28.54
N GLY A 205 2.47 12.77 -27.92
CA GLY A 205 3.41 13.66 -28.60
C GLY A 205 2.81 15.07 -28.82
N THR A 206 3.55 15.97 -29.51
CA THR A 206 3.45 17.46 -29.52
C THR A 206 2.23 18.10 -28.85
N SER A 207 2.42 19.11 -27.98
CA SER A 207 1.38 19.82 -27.20
C SER A 207 0.00 19.98 -27.86
N ALA A 208 -0.08 20.25 -29.17
CA ALA A 208 -1.33 20.36 -29.91
C ALA A 208 -2.15 19.04 -30.06
N ALA A 209 -1.52 17.87 -30.01
CA ALA A 209 -2.17 16.56 -30.10
C ALA A 209 -2.67 16.06 -28.74
N GLU A 210 -1.96 16.35 -27.65
CA GLU A 210 -2.45 16.14 -26.27
C GLU A 210 -3.64 17.08 -25.95
N GLU A 211 -3.58 18.35 -26.37
CA GLU A 211 -4.70 19.31 -26.22
C GLU A 211 -5.94 18.92 -27.04
N ALA A 212 -5.77 18.29 -28.20
CA ALA A 212 -6.88 17.74 -29.00
C ALA A 212 -7.37 16.36 -28.49
N GLY A 213 -6.54 15.68 -27.70
CA GLY A 213 -6.67 14.28 -27.28
C GLY A 213 -7.65 14.01 -26.13
N LYS A 214 -8.22 15.07 -25.53
CA LYS A 214 -9.29 15.01 -24.50
C LYS A 214 -8.91 14.32 -23.19
N PHE A 215 -8.13 14.99 -22.34
CA PHE A 215 -8.19 14.85 -20.86
C PHE A 215 -8.42 13.41 -20.36
N ASP A 216 -7.42 12.56 -20.58
CA ASP A 216 -7.62 11.11 -20.57
C ASP A 216 -7.16 10.43 -19.28
N ASP A 217 -6.63 11.20 -18.31
CA ASP A 217 -6.44 10.67 -16.97
C ASP A 217 -7.79 10.50 -16.27
N VAL A 218 -7.94 9.36 -15.60
CA VAL A 218 -9.12 9.07 -14.78
C VAL A 218 -8.67 8.64 -13.41
N MET A 219 -9.22 9.29 -12.38
CA MET A 219 -9.06 8.83 -11.01
C MET A 219 -10.37 8.21 -10.53
N SER A 220 -10.28 7.04 -9.91
CA SER A 220 -11.41 6.39 -9.25
C SER A 220 -11.04 5.99 -7.83
N LEU A 221 -12.01 6.01 -6.94
CA LEU A 221 -11.87 5.57 -5.55
C LEU A 221 -12.90 4.48 -5.27
N TYR A 222 -12.43 3.43 -4.60
CA TYR A 222 -13.25 2.39 -4.04
C TYR A 222 -13.05 2.37 -2.53
N VAL A 223 -14.15 2.41 -1.78
CA VAL A 223 -14.18 2.47 -0.32
C VAL A 223 -14.73 1.14 0.19
N ASN A 224 -13.92 0.44 0.99
CA ASN A 224 -14.23 -0.88 1.53
C ASN A 224 -14.75 -1.88 0.46
N PRO A 225 -14.05 -2.02 -0.69
CA PRO A 225 -14.52 -2.91 -1.74
C PRO A 225 -14.52 -4.37 -1.28
N ALA A 226 -15.35 -5.19 -1.91
CA ALA A 226 -15.33 -6.64 -1.68
C ALA A 226 -13.99 -7.25 -2.11
N LEU A 227 -13.32 -7.93 -1.19
CA LEU A 227 -11.96 -8.46 -1.38
C LEU A 227 -11.85 -9.69 -2.29
N ASN A 228 -12.96 -10.41 -2.47
CA ASN A 228 -13.00 -11.66 -3.25
C ASN A 228 -13.72 -11.49 -4.59
N GLY A 229 -13.84 -10.25 -5.07
CA GLY A 229 -14.53 -9.90 -6.30
C GLY A 229 -13.59 -9.36 -7.37
N SER A 230 -14.05 -9.40 -8.62
CA SER A 230 -13.50 -8.55 -9.68
C SER A 230 -13.62 -7.07 -9.29
N GLU A 231 -12.81 -6.21 -9.90
CA GLU A 231 -12.97 -4.76 -9.79
C GLU A 231 -14.45 -4.37 -9.96
N PRO A 232 -15.05 -3.61 -9.01
CA PRO A 232 -16.41 -3.12 -9.16
C PRO A 232 -16.56 -2.28 -10.42
N VAL A 233 -17.63 -2.50 -11.18
CA VAL A 233 -17.89 -1.77 -12.44
C VAL A 233 -18.10 -0.27 -12.19
N THR A 234 -18.62 0.10 -11.02
CA THR A 234 -18.86 1.48 -10.63
C THR A 234 -18.04 1.80 -9.39
N PRO A 235 -17.13 2.79 -9.45
CA PRO A 235 -16.42 3.26 -8.27
C PRO A 235 -17.31 4.14 -7.38
N ASP A 236 -16.93 4.29 -6.12
CA ASP A 236 -17.63 5.20 -5.18
C ASP A 236 -17.43 6.66 -5.57
N LEU A 237 -16.22 7.00 -6.08
CA LEU A 237 -15.96 8.28 -6.73
C LEU A 237 -15.24 8.07 -8.05
N ILE A 238 -15.56 8.92 -9.01
CA ILE A 238 -14.82 9.04 -10.27
C ILE A 238 -14.58 10.51 -10.58
N HIS A 239 -13.34 10.85 -10.90
CA HIS A 239 -12.96 12.17 -11.39
C HIS A 239 -12.48 12.02 -12.84
N GLN A 240 -13.37 12.35 -13.76
CA GLN A 240 -13.14 12.38 -15.21
C GLN A 240 -13.74 13.67 -15.77
N ASP A 241 -13.08 14.80 -15.57
CA ASP A 241 -13.52 16.08 -16.13
C ASP A 241 -12.73 16.40 -17.40
N ALA A 242 -13.42 16.28 -18.53
CA ALA A 242 -12.89 16.61 -19.84
C ALA A 242 -12.81 18.13 -20.11
N ASN A 243 -12.95 18.97 -19.10
CA ASN A 243 -12.66 20.41 -19.17
C ASN A 243 -11.50 20.81 -18.26
N GLN A 244 -10.90 19.85 -17.54
CA GLN A 244 -9.78 20.07 -16.63
C GLN A 244 -8.55 19.35 -17.14
N ASN A 245 -7.46 20.10 -17.32
CA ASN A 245 -6.18 19.61 -17.80
C ASN A 245 -5.71 18.35 -17.04
N ASP A 246 -5.04 17.44 -17.73
CA ASP A 246 -4.31 16.38 -17.04
C ASP A 246 -3.10 16.97 -16.31
N LEU A 247 -2.52 16.17 -15.43
CA LEU A 247 -1.27 16.57 -14.81
C LEU A 247 -0.18 16.59 -15.90
N TYR A 248 0.56 17.71 -15.99
CA TYR A 248 1.47 18.01 -17.09
C TYR A 248 2.17 16.79 -17.70
N ARG A 249 2.01 16.60 -19.00
CA ARG A 249 2.75 15.70 -19.89
C ARG A 249 3.00 16.52 -21.13
N TYR A 250 4.25 16.62 -21.58
CA TYR A 250 4.57 17.22 -22.85
C TYR A 250 5.68 16.42 -23.55
N THR A 251 6.20 16.90 -24.67
CA THR A 251 6.53 16.10 -25.86
C THR A 251 7.92 16.47 -26.41
N GLN A 252 8.25 16.13 -27.67
CA GLN A 252 9.56 16.41 -28.32
C GLN A 252 10.00 17.90 -28.39
N SER A 253 9.24 18.86 -27.85
CA SER A 253 9.57 20.30 -27.86
C SER A 253 9.45 20.99 -26.49
N GLY A 254 9.23 20.26 -25.38
CA GLY A 254 9.11 20.87 -24.05
C GLY A 254 8.34 20.00 -23.05
N LEU A 255 8.36 20.42 -21.76
CA LEU A 255 7.94 19.77 -20.50
C LEU A 255 7.32 18.34 -20.49
N VAL A 256 8.10 17.27 -20.66
CA VAL A 256 7.57 15.93 -20.32
C VAL A 256 7.58 15.74 -18.80
N PHE A 257 6.43 15.72 -18.11
CA PHE A 257 6.34 15.12 -16.76
C PHE A 257 5.61 13.77 -16.79
N GLY A 258 6.14 12.86 -15.97
CA GLY A 258 6.00 11.42 -16.12
C GLY A 258 4.65 10.87 -15.70
N GLY A 259 4.47 9.58 -15.96
CA GLY A 259 3.38 8.85 -15.36
C GLY A 259 3.72 8.46 -13.92
N ALA A 260 2.88 7.65 -13.31
CA ALA A 260 2.97 7.36 -11.88
C ALA A 260 4.36 6.80 -11.48
N ARG A 261 5.06 7.51 -10.61
CA ARG A 261 6.43 7.21 -10.14
C ARG A 261 6.52 6.87 -8.67
N GLY A 262 5.55 7.26 -7.86
CA GLY A 262 5.62 7.03 -6.43
C GLY A 262 4.34 7.41 -5.73
N LEU A 263 4.23 6.95 -4.49
CA LEU A 263 3.23 7.42 -3.55
C LEU A 263 3.77 8.64 -2.83
N TYR A 264 2.95 9.67 -2.68
CA TYR A 264 3.26 10.88 -1.92
C TYR A 264 2.26 11.01 -0.78
N LEU A 265 2.75 11.27 0.42
CA LEU A 265 1.96 11.61 1.58
C LEU A 265 2.24 13.06 1.95
N ARG A 266 1.18 13.84 2.14
CA ARG A 266 1.28 15.27 2.41
C ARG A 266 0.92 15.57 3.86
N ALA A 267 1.78 16.35 4.51
CA ALA A 267 1.37 17.14 5.66
C ALA A 267 0.58 18.36 5.16
N SER A 268 -0.71 18.40 5.46
CA SER A 268 -1.54 19.57 5.19
C SER A 268 -1.13 20.74 6.09
N ALA A 269 -1.58 21.96 5.80
CA ALA A 269 -1.48 23.02 6.81
C ALA A 269 -2.27 22.61 8.05
N ALA A 270 -1.77 22.97 9.24
CA ALA A 270 -2.38 22.54 10.51
C ALA A 270 -3.89 22.86 10.54
N GLY A 271 -4.71 21.84 10.76
CA GLY A 271 -6.18 21.94 10.81
C GLY A 271 -6.90 21.81 9.46
N ASN A 272 -6.20 21.67 8.33
CA ASN A 272 -6.84 21.57 7.02
C ASN A 272 -7.17 20.13 6.57
N ALA A 273 -6.49 19.13 7.09
CA ALA A 273 -6.83 17.71 6.92
C ALA A 273 -6.79 17.01 8.28
N PRO A 274 -7.63 15.97 8.50
CA PRO A 274 -7.58 15.19 9.72
C PRO A 274 -6.24 14.47 9.87
N ALA A 275 -5.79 14.31 11.11
CA ALA A 275 -4.78 13.32 11.44
C ALA A 275 -5.23 11.94 10.95
N TYR A 276 -4.29 11.04 10.65
CA TYR A 276 -4.63 9.70 10.21
C TYR A 276 -3.51 8.70 10.50
N THR A 277 -3.89 7.44 10.56
CA THR A 277 -2.96 6.31 10.57
C THR A 277 -3.16 5.53 9.28
N ILE A 278 -2.08 5.24 8.55
CA ILE A 278 -2.07 4.47 7.30
C ILE A 278 -1.21 3.21 7.46
N ASP A 279 -1.62 2.11 6.84
CA ASP A 279 -0.92 0.84 6.90
C ASP A 279 -1.19 -0.04 5.67
N GLY A 280 -0.37 -1.08 5.46
CA GLY A 280 -0.57 -2.14 4.49
C GLY A 280 -0.69 -1.62 3.06
N ILE A 281 0.16 -0.69 2.65
CA ILE A 281 0.12 -0.08 1.32
C ILE A 281 0.58 -1.12 0.29
N ARG A 282 -0.22 -1.32 -0.75
CA ARG A 282 0.12 -2.14 -1.92
C ARG A 282 -0.14 -1.33 -3.18
N VAL A 283 0.82 -1.35 -4.09
CA VAL A 283 0.70 -0.68 -5.39
C VAL A 283 0.94 -1.68 -6.49
N GLY A 284 0.02 -1.75 -7.45
CA GLY A 284 0.04 -2.71 -8.54
C GLY A 284 -0.53 -2.11 -9.82
N LEU A 285 -0.48 -2.90 -10.88
CA LEU A 285 -1.00 -2.58 -12.21
C LEU A 285 -2.37 -3.18 -12.49
N THR A 286 -2.81 -4.14 -11.66
CA THR A 286 -4.16 -4.73 -11.75
C THR A 286 -4.84 -4.70 -10.39
N TRP A 287 -6.18 -4.81 -10.41
CA TRP A 287 -6.99 -4.94 -9.21
C TRP A 287 -6.57 -6.14 -8.36
N GLU A 288 -6.33 -7.27 -9.00
CA GLU A 288 -5.94 -8.53 -8.35
C GLU A 288 -4.54 -8.48 -7.76
N GLU A 289 -3.65 -7.59 -8.22
CA GLU A 289 -2.34 -7.43 -7.59
C GLU A 289 -2.45 -6.76 -6.23
N VAL A 290 -3.28 -5.72 -6.13
CA VAL A 290 -3.45 -4.94 -4.88
C VAL A 290 -4.48 -5.55 -3.94
N LEU A 291 -5.49 -6.23 -4.49
CA LEU A 291 -6.50 -7.02 -3.80
C LEU A 291 -6.44 -8.46 -4.29
N PRO A 292 -5.36 -9.21 -3.99
CA PRO A 292 -5.27 -10.60 -4.42
C PRO A 292 -6.45 -11.37 -3.86
N ALA A 293 -7.24 -11.92 -4.77
CA ALA A 293 -8.12 -13.02 -4.43
C ALA A 293 -7.28 -14.04 -3.66
N PRO A 294 -7.78 -14.62 -2.56
CA PRO A 294 -7.08 -15.67 -1.86
C PRO A 294 -6.75 -16.77 -2.87
N ASN A 295 -5.51 -16.79 -3.38
CA ASN A 295 -5.04 -17.85 -4.25
C ASN A 295 -5.31 -19.14 -3.49
N GLY A 296 -5.98 -20.09 -4.12
CA GLY A 296 -6.46 -21.33 -3.50
C GLY A 296 -5.40 -22.26 -2.91
N LEU A 297 -4.17 -21.80 -2.70
CA LEU A 297 -3.47 -22.22 -1.50
C LEU A 297 -4.11 -21.44 -0.36
N LYS A 298 -5.07 -22.07 0.33
CA LYS A 298 -5.41 -21.65 1.68
C LYS A 298 -4.08 -21.30 2.35
N ASN A 299 -3.81 -20.01 2.54
CA ASN A 299 -3.23 -19.62 3.80
C ASN A 299 -4.08 -20.45 4.78
N ALA A 300 -3.45 -21.32 5.54
CA ALA A 300 -3.99 -21.56 6.86
C ALA A 300 -3.92 -20.17 7.50
N SER A 301 -4.89 -19.32 7.14
CA SER A 301 -4.95 -17.93 7.51
C SER A 301 -4.91 -18.01 9.00
N ALA A 302 -3.99 -17.27 9.58
CA ALA A 302 -3.93 -17.06 10.99
C ALA A 302 -5.18 -16.25 11.40
N THR A 303 -6.38 -16.78 11.19
CA THR A 303 -7.61 -16.27 11.82
C THR A 303 -7.52 -16.42 13.34
N ASN A 304 -6.54 -17.20 13.81
CA ASN A 304 -6.43 -17.64 15.18
C ASN A 304 -5.11 -17.21 15.84
N PHE A 305 -4.15 -16.55 15.15
CA PHE A 305 -2.90 -16.10 15.79
C PHE A 305 -2.27 -14.84 15.16
N SER A 306 -1.46 -14.12 15.92
CA SER A 306 -0.53 -13.06 15.51
C SER A 306 0.89 -13.41 15.98
N TYR A 307 1.93 -12.81 15.38
CA TYR A 307 3.30 -12.97 15.87
C TYR A 307 4.02 -11.62 15.94
N ARG A 308 5.05 -11.54 16.77
CA ARG A 308 6.02 -10.44 16.80
C ARG A 308 7.43 -10.96 17.10
N MET A 309 8.44 -10.19 16.74
CA MET A 309 9.82 -10.44 17.16
C MET A 309 10.10 -9.72 18.47
N ASP A 310 10.68 -10.41 19.45
CA ASP A 310 11.09 -9.86 20.74
C ASP A 310 12.47 -10.41 21.09
N ASP A 311 13.51 -9.59 20.87
CA ASP A 311 14.94 -9.93 21.07
C ASP A 311 15.30 -11.39 20.69
N LYS A 312 15.32 -11.66 19.39
CA LYS A 312 15.58 -12.99 18.78
C LYS A 312 14.58 -14.10 19.14
N HIS A 313 13.46 -13.77 19.76
CA HIS A 313 12.36 -14.70 19.95
C HIS A 313 11.18 -14.35 19.05
N ILE A 314 10.54 -15.38 18.51
CA ILE A 314 9.24 -15.24 17.85
C ILE A 314 8.18 -15.46 18.92
N VAL A 315 7.39 -14.42 19.20
CA VAL A 315 6.28 -14.49 20.15
C VAL A 315 4.99 -14.64 19.37
N VAL A 316 4.34 -15.78 19.52
CA VAL A 316 3.07 -16.16 18.89
C VAL A 316 1.94 -15.93 19.89
N THR A 317 0.93 -15.16 19.52
CA THR A 317 -0.24 -14.87 20.36
C THR A 317 -1.51 -15.31 19.64
N ALA A 318 -2.48 -15.88 20.35
CA ALA A 318 -3.73 -16.37 19.78
C ALA A 318 -4.90 -16.09 20.72
N SER A 319 -6.09 -15.77 20.19
CA SER A 319 -7.31 -15.65 21.00
C SER A 319 -7.70 -16.99 21.66
N ASN A 320 -7.42 -18.10 20.97
CA ASN A 320 -7.46 -19.47 21.49
C ASN A 320 -6.18 -20.21 21.13
N PHE A 321 -5.24 -20.29 22.06
CA PHE A 321 -3.93 -20.91 21.84
C PHE A 321 -4.02 -22.44 21.91
N ASN A 322 -4.22 -23.08 20.76
CA ASN A 322 -4.36 -24.53 20.61
C ASN A 322 -3.24 -25.14 19.74
N TYR A 323 -2.03 -24.58 19.83
CA TYR A 323 -0.83 -25.07 19.16
C TYR A 323 0.09 -25.73 20.17
N ASP A 324 0.61 -26.91 19.85
CA ASP A 324 1.52 -27.67 20.72
C ASP A 324 2.93 -27.80 20.13
N ARG A 325 3.11 -27.46 18.84
CA ARG A 325 4.38 -27.60 18.13
C ARG A 325 4.54 -26.58 17.01
N PHE A 326 5.79 -26.38 16.61
CA PHE A 326 6.16 -25.50 15.51
C PHE A 326 7.30 -26.06 14.66
N GLU A 327 7.36 -25.60 13.42
CA GLU A 327 8.50 -25.79 12.50
C GLU A 327 8.77 -24.47 11.77
N LEU A 328 10.03 -24.09 11.61
CA LEU A 328 10.47 -23.03 10.71
C LEU A 328 11.19 -23.66 9.54
N ASN A 329 10.74 -23.32 8.34
CA ASN A 329 11.38 -23.74 7.10
C ASN A 329 12.02 -22.52 6.41
N SER A 330 13.21 -22.70 5.83
CA SER A 330 13.82 -21.70 4.95
C SER A 330 13.02 -21.56 3.64
N LEU A 331 13.33 -20.54 2.84
CA LEU A 331 12.75 -20.41 1.49
C LEU A 331 13.15 -21.55 0.53
N SER A 332 14.22 -22.29 0.81
CA SER A 332 14.56 -23.51 0.07
C SER A 332 13.73 -24.72 0.50
N GLY A 333 12.83 -24.57 1.49
CA GLY A 333 12.00 -25.64 2.03
C GLY A 333 12.69 -26.51 3.07
N GLN A 334 13.88 -26.13 3.55
CA GLN A 334 14.60 -26.86 4.58
C GLN A 334 14.06 -26.49 5.97
N CYS A 335 13.67 -27.47 6.78
CA CYS A 335 13.38 -27.24 8.20
C CYS A 335 14.66 -26.85 8.93
N VAL A 336 14.68 -25.66 9.52
CA VAL A 336 15.84 -25.05 10.19
C VAL A 336 15.67 -24.99 11.71
N LEU A 337 14.44 -25.07 12.21
CA LEU A 337 14.14 -25.05 13.64
C LEU A 337 12.78 -25.71 13.86
N SER A 338 12.62 -26.48 14.93
CA SER A 338 11.34 -27.08 15.32
C SER A 338 11.29 -27.31 16.81
N GLY A 339 10.10 -27.34 17.41
CA GLY A 339 9.96 -27.59 18.83
C GLY A 339 8.51 -27.64 19.30
N SER A 340 8.33 -27.65 20.62
CA SER A 340 7.02 -27.68 21.28
C SER A 340 6.66 -26.31 21.84
N LEU A 341 5.36 -26.05 21.98
CA LEU A 341 4.79 -24.82 22.55
C LEU A 341 4.02 -25.20 23.82
N VAL A 342 4.32 -24.53 24.94
CA VAL A 342 3.80 -24.89 26.27
C VAL A 342 3.08 -23.75 26.99
N GLU A 343 2.91 -22.58 26.35
CA GLU A 343 2.34 -21.38 26.97
C GLU A 343 1.18 -20.81 26.15
N LYS A 344 0.29 -20.02 26.79
CA LYS A 344 -0.81 -19.30 26.12
C LYS A 344 -0.32 -18.32 25.04
N ASN A 345 0.95 -17.94 25.11
CA ASN A 345 1.65 -17.11 24.14
C ASN A 345 2.92 -17.90 23.78
N GLY A 346 2.93 -18.60 22.65
CA GLY A 346 4.06 -19.44 22.28
C GLY A 346 5.32 -18.60 22.05
N ARG A 347 6.35 -18.81 22.87
CA ARG A 347 7.66 -18.17 22.67
C ARG A 347 8.61 -19.17 22.03
N ILE A 348 9.15 -18.81 20.87
CA ILE A 348 10.10 -19.62 20.10
C ILE A 348 11.45 -18.90 20.12
N ASP A 349 12.48 -19.53 20.68
CA ASP A 349 13.84 -19.02 20.60
C ASP A 349 14.39 -19.22 19.19
N ALA A 350 14.63 -18.11 18.48
CA ALA A 350 15.15 -18.09 17.13
C ALA A 350 16.60 -17.56 17.09
N SER A 351 17.30 -17.52 18.23
CA SER A 351 18.65 -16.95 18.36
C SER A 351 19.73 -17.67 17.55
N SER A 352 19.50 -18.95 17.21
CA SER A 352 20.39 -19.75 16.37
C SER A 352 20.19 -19.54 14.88
N LEU A 353 19.17 -18.81 14.45
CA LEU A 353 18.87 -18.57 13.05
C LEU A 353 19.62 -17.37 12.51
N HIS A 354 20.04 -17.46 11.25
CA HIS A 354 20.62 -16.34 10.54
C HIS A 354 19.53 -15.35 10.11
N PRO A 355 19.89 -14.07 9.87
CA PRO A 355 18.96 -13.12 9.27
C PRO A 355 18.43 -13.65 7.94
N GLY A 356 17.12 -13.56 7.73
CA GLY A 356 16.48 -14.13 6.56
C GLY A 356 14.97 -14.30 6.69
N VAL A 357 14.37 -14.85 5.63
CA VAL A 357 12.94 -15.14 5.56
C VAL A 357 12.70 -16.62 5.79
N TYR A 358 11.74 -16.91 6.66
CA TYR A 358 11.35 -18.26 7.05
C TYR A 358 9.82 -18.42 6.98
N ILE A 359 9.37 -19.67 6.87
CA ILE A 359 7.96 -20.05 6.99
C ILE A 359 7.78 -20.77 8.33
N LEU A 360 7.15 -20.11 9.30
CA LEU A 360 6.68 -20.72 10.53
C LEU A 360 5.43 -21.54 10.23
N SER A 361 5.40 -22.78 10.71
CA SER A 361 4.27 -23.70 10.64
C SER A 361 3.94 -24.18 12.04
N LEU A 362 2.84 -23.67 12.60
CA LEU A 362 2.26 -24.05 13.88
C LEU A 362 1.30 -25.21 13.70
N GLN A 363 1.38 -26.16 14.63
CA GLN A 363 0.62 -27.41 14.57
C GLN A 363 0.10 -27.75 15.99
N GLY A 364 -0.96 -28.56 16.06
CA GLY A 364 -1.69 -28.92 17.28
C GLY A 364 -3.13 -29.32 16.94
N ASN A 365 -4.09 -29.00 17.83
CA ASN A 365 -5.52 -29.14 17.55
C ASN A 365 -6.00 -28.22 16.41
N GLN A 366 -5.17 -27.25 16.04
CA GLN A 366 -5.29 -26.44 14.84
C GLN A 366 -3.92 -26.30 14.18
N ARG A 367 -3.91 -25.91 12.90
CA ARG A 367 -2.69 -25.66 12.14
C ARG A 367 -2.74 -24.25 11.56
N ALA A 368 -1.60 -23.59 11.52
CA ALA A 368 -1.48 -22.26 10.95
C ALA A 368 -0.05 -22.02 10.49
N SER A 369 0.15 -21.13 9.53
CA SER A 369 1.49 -20.80 9.04
C SER A 369 1.63 -19.30 8.81
N ALA A 370 2.85 -18.78 9.01
CA ALA A 370 3.19 -17.39 8.74
C ALA A 370 4.59 -17.27 8.14
N LYS A 371 4.77 -16.28 7.29
CA LYS A 371 6.10 -15.81 6.89
C LYS A 371 6.69 -15.04 8.07
N ILE A 372 7.93 -15.36 8.46
CA ILE A 372 8.68 -14.68 9.53
C ILE A 372 9.95 -14.09 8.92
N ILE A 373 10.33 -12.90 9.40
CA ILE A 373 11.59 -12.24 9.03
C ILE A 373 12.46 -12.14 10.28
N ILE A 374 13.65 -12.70 10.23
CA ILE A 374 14.67 -12.60 11.29
C ILE A 374 15.73 -11.59 10.81
N ARG A 375 16.12 -10.66 11.67
CA ARG A 375 17.08 -9.58 11.39
C ARG A 375 18.42 -9.79 12.08
#